data_AF-A0A0R0M2Z6-F1
#
_entry.id   AF-A0A0R0M2Z6-F1
#
_cell.length_a   1.000
_cell.length_b   1.000
_cell.length_c   1.000
_cell.angle_alpha   90.00
_cell.angle_beta   90.00
_cell.angle_gamma   90.00
#
_symmetry.space_group_name_H-M   'P 1'
#
loop_
_entity.id
_entity.type
_entity.pdbx_description
1 polymer ?
#
loop_
_entity_poly.entity_id
_entity_poly.type
_entity_poly.pdbx_seq_one_letter_code
_entity_poly.pdbx_strand_id
1 'polypeptide(L)'
;MSPFVILMFSLSFCASIYDKAVANQNDLQKRVKMLCQTPDFSLIPFNLSQNCQFPDLMEKCGLFSCLLQDRGTISSEDKTINGTIMVDLLRNPPSNTGYRQNAMLIWSKLANINQTPIYFYFLNGIKQSVDVQICKNYKNVFGFQLSNPRLFKIKFFEKNIRSIQQLKYLMIYALSYFKQVDFIELKSFLLKISSKEVLRTEKIVLDEDFHQKSSNGSKNLNVLLNNPVLNVLLSDLKAVFKILDCIPCEKCRLWAEIQFNGLISVLKILKNDRLTLLEFKYFMILLNKLIQAEEDFHKMSNMMKNYIFFMLLLYFREILTVFAGLFMIYLIFKK
;
A
#
# COMPACT_ATOMS: atom_id res chain seq x y z
N MET A 1 -8.20 3.48 40.07
CA MET A 1 -6.99 3.60 39.21
C MET A 1 -7.44 3.93 37.79
N SER A 2 -6.94 5.03 37.23
CA SER A 2 -7.47 5.66 36.00
C SER A 2 -7.15 4.86 34.71
N PRO A 3 -8.09 4.76 33.74
CA PRO A 3 -7.88 4.10 32.44
C PRO A 3 -6.78 4.73 31.58
N PHE A 4 -6.27 5.91 31.96
CA PHE A 4 -5.19 6.59 31.25
C PHE A 4 -3.81 5.94 31.44
N VAL A 5 -3.58 5.25 32.57
CA VAL A 5 -2.28 4.65 32.89
C VAL A 5 -2.04 3.35 32.10
N ILE A 6 -3.11 2.61 31.76
CA ILE A 6 -3.03 1.37 30.98
C ILE A 6 -2.70 1.68 29.50
N LEU A 7 -3.15 2.81 28.95
CA LEU A 7 -2.85 3.21 27.57
C LEU A 7 -1.37 3.59 27.38
N MET A 8 -0.77 4.27 28.36
CA MET A 8 0.62 4.75 28.27
C MET A 8 1.65 3.61 28.39
N PHE A 9 1.38 2.58 29.19
CA PHE A 9 2.25 1.40 29.28
C PHE A 9 2.21 0.50 28.03
N SER A 10 1.12 0.55 27.25
CA SER A 10 0.97 -0.23 26.00
C SER A 10 1.78 0.36 24.82
N LEU A 11 2.00 1.68 24.79
CA LEU A 11 2.73 2.36 23.72
C LEU A 11 4.27 2.30 23.91
N SER A 12 4.73 2.42 25.16
CA SER A 12 6.16 2.37 25.50
C SER A 12 6.77 0.97 25.28
N PHE A 13 6.01 -0.10 25.56
CA PHE A 13 6.50 -1.47 25.39
C PHE A 13 6.44 -1.94 23.94
N CYS A 14 5.46 -1.48 23.15
CA CYS A 14 5.42 -1.69 21.70
C CYS A 14 6.61 -1.03 20.98
N ALA A 15 7.07 0.14 21.44
CA ALA A 15 8.25 0.80 20.87
C ALA A 15 9.54 0.00 21.12
N SER A 16 9.71 -0.59 22.32
CA SER A 16 10.92 -1.38 22.65
C SER A 16 11.01 -2.72 21.90
N ILE A 17 9.87 -3.37 21.63
CA ILE A 17 9.81 -4.60 20.81
C ILE A 17 10.00 -4.27 19.33
N TYR A 18 9.49 -3.12 18.88
CA TYR A 18 9.75 -2.58 17.55
C TYR A 18 11.26 -2.39 17.35
N ASP A 19 11.91 -1.63 18.23
CA ASP A 19 13.33 -1.26 18.11
C ASP A 19 14.31 -2.45 18.15
N LYS A 20 13.97 -3.57 18.80
CA LYS A 20 14.82 -4.79 18.81
C LYS A 20 14.62 -5.71 17.60
N ALA A 21 13.46 -5.67 16.94
CA ALA A 21 13.25 -6.35 15.65
C ALA A 21 13.86 -5.56 14.47
N VAL A 22 14.09 -4.26 14.65
CA VAL A 22 14.56 -3.28 13.65
C VAL A 22 16.02 -3.50 13.20
N ALA A 23 16.89 -4.16 13.98
CA ALA A 23 18.29 -4.35 13.59
C ALA A 23 18.46 -5.23 12.32
N ASN A 24 17.51 -6.14 12.03
CA ASN A 24 17.44 -6.93 10.78
C ASN A 24 16.41 -6.38 9.77
N GLN A 25 15.78 -5.24 10.06
CA GLN A 25 14.71 -4.67 9.22
C GLN A 25 15.24 -4.24 7.86
N ASN A 26 16.41 -3.61 7.78
CA ASN A 26 16.99 -3.22 6.48
C ASN A 26 17.22 -4.42 5.54
N ASP A 27 17.58 -5.58 6.09
CA ASP A 27 17.83 -6.78 5.30
C ASP A 27 16.52 -7.44 4.85
N LEU A 28 15.54 -7.58 5.75
CA LEU A 28 14.19 -8.04 5.41
C LEU A 28 13.54 -7.15 4.34
N GLN A 29 13.62 -5.82 4.52
CA GLN A 29 13.11 -4.84 3.57
C GLN A 29 13.75 -5.01 2.19
N LYS A 30 15.08 -5.12 2.12
CA LYS A 30 15.81 -5.33 0.87
C LYS A 30 15.37 -6.63 0.19
N ARG A 31 15.20 -7.71 0.96
CA ARG A 31 14.84 -9.05 0.47
C ARG A 31 13.42 -9.12 -0.05
N VAL A 32 12.46 -8.63 0.72
CA VAL A 32 11.04 -8.53 0.31
C VAL A 32 10.93 -7.70 -0.97
N LYS A 33 11.67 -6.60 -1.06
CA LYS A 33 11.72 -5.77 -2.26
C LYS A 33 12.30 -6.51 -3.47
N MET A 34 13.43 -7.21 -3.31
CA MET A 34 14.05 -8.00 -4.39
C MET A 34 13.09 -9.10 -4.87
N LEU A 35 12.45 -9.82 -3.95
CA LEU A 35 11.48 -10.86 -4.29
C LEU A 35 10.32 -10.29 -5.13
N CYS A 36 9.74 -9.16 -4.70
CA CYS A 36 8.64 -8.50 -5.40
C CYS A 36 9.02 -7.90 -6.76
N GLN A 37 10.31 -7.84 -7.09
CA GLN A 37 10.82 -7.42 -8.40
C GLN A 37 11.02 -8.60 -9.37
N THR A 38 10.94 -9.84 -8.89
CA THR A 38 11.01 -11.01 -9.76
C THR A 38 9.73 -11.15 -10.60
N PRO A 39 9.80 -11.69 -11.83
CA PRO A 39 8.62 -11.93 -12.66
C PRO A 39 7.54 -12.78 -11.97
N ASP A 40 7.96 -13.69 -11.08
CA ASP A 40 7.05 -14.53 -10.31
C ASP A 40 6.15 -13.72 -9.38
N PHE A 41 6.62 -12.60 -8.83
CA PHE A 41 5.84 -11.76 -7.91
C PHE A 41 5.33 -10.47 -8.55
N SER A 42 5.98 -9.97 -9.60
CA SER A 42 5.55 -8.74 -10.27
C SER A 42 4.39 -8.95 -11.24
N LEU A 43 4.15 -10.18 -11.71
CA LEU A 43 3.04 -10.50 -12.63
C LEU A 43 1.83 -11.04 -11.86
N ILE A 44 0.73 -10.30 -11.92
CA ILE A 44 -0.51 -10.61 -11.21
C ILE A 44 -1.69 -10.71 -12.19
N PRO A 45 -2.55 -11.75 -12.08
CA PRO A 45 -3.79 -11.81 -12.83
C PRO A 45 -4.76 -10.73 -12.37
N PHE A 46 -5.34 -9.99 -13.32
CA PHE A 46 -6.27 -8.91 -13.05
C PHE A 46 -7.45 -8.94 -14.04
N ASN A 47 -8.66 -8.71 -13.53
CA ASN A 47 -9.88 -8.73 -14.32
C ASN A 47 -10.51 -7.34 -14.41
N LEU A 48 -10.32 -6.68 -15.55
CA LEU A 48 -10.91 -5.36 -15.85
C LEU A 48 -12.42 -5.41 -16.11
N SER A 49 -12.99 -6.59 -16.38
CA SER A 49 -14.36 -6.74 -16.90
C SER A 49 -15.43 -6.97 -15.81
N GLN A 50 -15.09 -6.86 -14.51
CA GLN A 50 -16.11 -7.08 -13.48
C GLN A 50 -17.06 -5.88 -13.40
N ASN A 51 -18.35 -6.17 -13.38
CA ASN A 51 -19.41 -5.16 -13.30
C ASN A 51 -19.55 -4.65 -11.87
N CYS A 52 -19.56 -3.33 -11.71
CA CYS A 52 -19.88 -2.69 -10.44
C CYS A 52 -21.32 -2.97 -10.01
N GLN A 53 -21.49 -3.37 -8.75
CA GLN A 53 -22.81 -3.64 -8.15
C GLN A 53 -23.48 -2.38 -7.56
N PHE A 54 -22.77 -1.26 -7.53
CA PHE A 54 -23.21 0.02 -6.97
C PHE A 54 -23.03 1.13 -8.03
N PRO A 55 -23.89 1.21 -9.05
CA PRO A 55 -23.73 2.17 -10.16
C PRO A 55 -23.67 3.63 -9.70
N ASP A 56 -24.24 3.94 -8.55
CA ASP A 56 -24.15 5.22 -7.84
C ASP A 56 -22.71 5.60 -7.46
N LEU A 57 -21.81 4.63 -7.31
CA LEU A 57 -20.37 4.86 -7.13
C LEU A 57 -19.65 5.13 -8.46
N MET A 58 -20.20 4.66 -9.58
CA MET A 58 -19.73 4.93 -10.94
C MET A 58 -20.40 6.19 -11.50
N GLU A 59 -20.01 7.37 -11.02
CA GLU A 59 -20.54 8.61 -11.61
C GLU A 59 -19.86 8.92 -12.95
N LYS A 60 -20.68 9.39 -13.90
CA LYS A 60 -20.28 9.81 -15.25
C LYS A 60 -19.30 10.98 -15.15
N CYS A 61 -18.09 10.79 -15.64
CA CYS A 61 -17.22 11.93 -15.93
C CYS A 61 -17.96 12.96 -16.80
N GLY A 62 -17.80 14.23 -16.49
CA GLY A 62 -18.03 15.28 -17.50
C GLY A 62 -16.99 15.20 -18.61
N LEU A 63 -17.28 15.81 -19.76
CA LEU A 63 -16.46 15.77 -20.99
C LEU A 63 -14.96 16.04 -20.75
N PHE A 64 -14.62 16.92 -19.80
CA PHE A 64 -13.24 17.30 -19.47
C PHE A 64 -12.62 16.56 -18.28
N SER A 65 -13.40 15.91 -17.41
CA SER A 65 -12.83 15.22 -16.23
C SER A 65 -12.27 13.84 -16.57
N CYS A 66 -12.76 13.21 -17.63
CA CYS A 66 -12.24 11.94 -18.14
C CYS A 66 -10.98 12.12 -19.01
N LEU A 67 -10.76 13.29 -19.62
CA LEU A 67 -9.53 13.59 -20.39
C LEU A 67 -8.26 13.61 -19.52
N LEU A 68 -8.39 13.57 -18.19
CA LEU A 68 -7.27 13.47 -17.24
C LEU A 68 -7.03 12.02 -16.74
N GLN A 69 -7.81 11.03 -17.20
CA GLN A 69 -7.77 9.64 -16.70
C GLN A 69 -6.64 8.78 -17.29
N ASP A 70 -5.89 9.25 -18.29
CA ASP A 70 -4.77 8.50 -18.89
C ASP A 70 -3.66 8.13 -17.88
N ARG A 71 -3.59 8.79 -16.72
CA ARG A 71 -2.64 8.42 -15.65
C ARG A 71 -3.06 7.18 -14.87
N GLY A 72 -4.35 6.85 -14.89
CA GLY A 72 -4.96 5.76 -14.15
C GLY A 72 -5.08 4.45 -14.92
N THR A 73 -4.86 4.45 -16.23
CA THR A 73 -4.93 3.26 -17.09
C THR A 73 -3.71 2.37 -16.92
N ILE A 74 -3.92 1.06 -17.07
CA ILE A 74 -2.88 0.04 -17.06
C ILE A 74 -2.13 0.04 -18.41
N SER A 75 -0.84 -0.28 -18.39
CA SER A 75 0.02 -0.32 -19.59
C SER A 75 -0.48 -1.32 -20.65
N SER A 76 -0.50 -0.92 -21.92
CA SER A 76 -1.03 -1.71 -23.05
C SER A 76 -0.20 -2.94 -23.47
N GLU A 77 1.01 -3.10 -22.92
CA GLU A 77 1.90 -4.25 -23.20
C GLU A 77 1.63 -5.47 -22.30
N ASP A 78 0.57 -5.44 -21.49
CA ASP A 78 0.22 -6.52 -20.59
C ASP A 78 -0.36 -7.73 -21.34
N LYS A 79 0.05 -8.95 -20.95
CA LYS A 79 -0.26 -10.19 -21.68
C LYS A 79 -1.64 -10.70 -21.28
N THR A 80 -2.49 -11.01 -22.26
CA THR A 80 -3.74 -11.73 -22.00
C THR A 80 -3.49 -13.23 -22.08
N ILE A 81 -3.77 -13.96 -21.01
CA ILE A 81 -3.71 -15.43 -20.96
C ILE A 81 -5.10 -15.93 -20.56
N ASN A 82 -5.74 -16.73 -21.43
CA ASN A 82 -7.07 -17.29 -21.21
C ASN A 82 -8.14 -16.25 -20.81
N GLY A 83 -8.11 -15.06 -21.43
CA GLY A 83 -9.03 -13.96 -21.14
C GLY A 83 -8.75 -13.19 -19.84
N THR A 84 -7.70 -13.55 -19.10
CA THR A 84 -7.23 -12.80 -17.91
C THR A 84 -6.00 -11.98 -18.28
N ILE A 85 -5.99 -10.70 -17.92
CA ILE A 85 -4.85 -9.82 -18.17
C ILE A 85 -3.82 -10.05 -17.06
N MET A 86 -2.58 -10.34 -17.45
CA MET A 86 -1.44 -10.43 -16.54
C MET A 86 -0.75 -9.08 -16.48
N VAL A 87 -0.90 -8.39 -15.35
CA VAL A 87 -0.41 -7.03 -15.14
C VAL A 87 0.96 -7.07 -14.49
N ASP A 88 1.94 -6.38 -15.10
CA ASP A 88 3.25 -6.16 -14.48
C ASP A 88 3.20 -4.95 -13.52
N LEU A 89 3.35 -5.24 -12.23
CA LEU A 89 3.35 -4.24 -11.17
C LEU A 89 4.54 -3.29 -11.21
N LEU A 90 5.65 -3.66 -11.85
CA LEU A 90 6.82 -2.79 -12.01
C LEU A 90 6.56 -1.68 -13.03
N ARG A 91 5.76 -1.98 -14.06
CA ARG A 91 5.30 -1.02 -15.07
C ARG A 91 4.11 -0.20 -14.61
N ASN A 92 3.34 -0.73 -13.68
CA ASN A 92 2.14 -0.10 -13.13
C ASN A 92 2.29 0.24 -11.63
N PRO A 93 3.33 1.01 -11.20
CA PRO A 93 3.54 1.31 -9.78
C PRO A 93 2.42 2.21 -9.21
N PRO A 94 2.19 2.16 -7.88
CA PRO A 94 1.19 3.01 -7.25
C PRO A 94 1.64 4.46 -7.34
N SER A 95 0.78 5.31 -7.88
CA SER A 95 1.08 6.70 -8.16
C SER A 95 -0.17 7.56 -8.11
N ASN A 96 0.01 8.87 -8.09
CA ASN A 96 -1.09 9.81 -8.19
C ASN A 96 -1.70 9.79 -9.60
N THR A 97 -2.84 9.13 -9.72
CA THR A 97 -3.61 9.03 -10.96
C THR A 97 -4.51 10.24 -11.21
N GLY A 98 -4.65 11.15 -10.24
CA GLY A 98 -5.63 12.23 -10.29
C GLY A 98 -7.06 11.80 -9.95
N TYR A 99 -7.28 10.52 -9.62
CA TYR A 99 -8.58 10.02 -9.17
C TYR A 99 -9.01 10.71 -7.86
N ARG A 100 -10.07 11.53 -7.96
CA ARG A 100 -10.62 12.32 -6.85
C ARG A 100 -12.14 12.23 -6.79
N GLN A 101 -12.78 12.28 -7.95
CA GLN A 101 -14.23 12.12 -8.09
C GLN A 101 -14.62 10.76 -7.50
N ASN A 102 -15.65 10.73 -6.64
CA ASN A 102 -16.17 9.57 -5.91
C ASN A 102 -15.21 8.79 -5.02
N ALA A 103 -13.91 9.09 -5.02
CA ALA A 103 -12.95 8.45 -4.12
C ALA A 103 -13.38 8.57 -2.64
N MET A 104 -13.97 9.70 -2.25
CA MET A 104 -14.51 9.90 -0.89
C MET A 104 -15.68 8.94 -0.60
N LEU A 105 -16.60 8.78 -1.56
CA LEU A 105 -17.75 7.88 -1.43
C LEU A 105 -17.30 6.42 -1.34
N ILE A 106 -16.31 6.01 -2.15
CA ILE A 106 -15.69 4.68 -2.07
C ILE A 106 -15.13 4.44 -0.67
N TRP A 107 -14.28 5.34 -0.14
CA TRP A 107 -13.72 5.20 1.21
C TRP A 107 -14.79 5.20 2.29
N SER A 108 -15.86 5.98 2.14
CA SER A 108 -16.99 5.99 3.06
C SER A 108 -17.76 4.67 3.03
N LYS A 109 -18.03 4.12 1.84
CA LYS A 109 -18.70 2.83 1.70
C LYS A 109 -17.88 1.68 2.28
N LEU A 110 -16.56 1.69 2.07
CA LEU A 110 -15.63 0.75 2.69
C LEU A 110 -15.70 0.83 4.22
N ALA A 111 -15.60 2.05 4.77
CA ALA A 111 -15.69 2.27 6.22
C ALA A 111 -17.01 1.78 6.84
N ASN A 112 -18.09 1.79 6.07
CA ASN A 112 -19.42 1.35 6.52
C ASN A 112 -19.63 -0.17 6.45
N ILE A 113 -18.70 -0.95 5.91
CA ILE A 113 -18.81 -2.42 5.89
C ILE A 113 -18.84 -2.97 7.32
N ASN A 114 -17.90 -2.52 8.16
CA ASN A 114 -17.75 -3.02 9.52
C ASN A 114 -17.27 -1.88 10.45
N GLN A 115 -17.97 -1.70 11.57
CA GLN A 115 -17.68 -0.64 12.54
C GLN A 115 -16.69 -1.04 13.64
N THR A 116 -16.14 -2.26 13.59
CA THR A 116 -15.18 -2.74 14.58
C THR A 116 -13.87 -1.96 14.53
N PRO A 117 -13.24 -1.68 15.68
CA PRO A 117 -11.97 -0.95 15.71
C PRO A 117 -10.86 -1.60 14.87
N ILE A 118 -10.79 -2.94 14.86
CA ILE A 118 -9.77 -3.68 14.11
C ILE A 118 -9.91 -3.49 12.59
N TYR A 119 -11.15 -3.53 12.07
CA TYR A 119 -11.43 -3.25 10.67
C TYR A 119 -11.03 -1.81 10.32
N PHE A 120 -11.41 -0.84 11.17
CA PHE A 120 -11.04 0.55 10.99
C PHE A 120 -9.51 0.76 11.00
N TYR A 121 -8.77 0.06 11.85
CA TYR A 121 -7.31 0.14 11.86
C TYR A 121 -6.70 -0.39 10.57
N PHE A 122 -7.18 -1.52 10.05
CA PHE A 122 -6.70 -2.06 8.78
C PHE A 122 -7.05 -1.17 7.60
N LEU A 123 -8.29 -0.71 7.51
CA LEU A 123 -8.74 0.20 6.46
C LEU A 123 -7.93 1.49 6.46
N ASN A 124 -7.72 2.10 7.63
CA ASN A 124 -6.93 3.32 7.75
C ASN A 124 -5.43 3.09 7.49
N GLY A 125 -4.89 1.91 7.84
CA GLY A 125 -3.52 1.54 7.50
C GLY A 125 -3.28 1.43 5.99
N ILE A 126 -4.21 0.78 5.28
CA ILE A 126 -4.25 0.73 3.81
C ILE A 126 -4.34 2.15 3.23
N LYS A 127 -5.29 2.95 3.73
CA LYS A 127 -5.48 4.34 3.29
C LYS A 127 -4.23 5.20 3.49
N GLN A 128 -3.56 5.08 4.62
CA GLN A 128 -2.30 5.78 4.89
C GLN A 128 -1.20 5.34 3.92
N SER A 129 -1.09 4.05 3.64
CA SER A 129 -0.14 3.52 2.65
C SER A 129 -0.36 4.13 1.27
N VAL A 130 -1.62 4.15 0.80
CA VAL A 130 -2.02 4.79 -0.46
C VAL A 130 -1.73 6.29 -0.45
N ASP A 131 -2.07 6.99 0.63
CA ASP A 131 -1.88 8.44 0.75
C ASP A 131 -0.41 8.84 0.68
N VAL A 132 0.49 8.07 1.31
CA VAL A 132 1.94 8.30 1.19
C VAL A 132 2.41 8.08 -0.24
N GLN A 133 2.01 6.99 -0.89
CA GLN A 133 2.42 6.66 -2.25
C GLN A 133 1.96 7.72 -3.27
N ILE A 134 0.73 8.24 -3.13
CA ILE A 134 0.22 9.35 -3.96
C ILE A 134 1.06 10.62 -3.76
N CYS A 135 1.51 10.91 -2.55
CA CYS A 135 2.35 12.07 -2.27
C CYS A 135 3.78 11.89 -2.80
N LYS A 136 4.34 10.69 -2.66
CA LYS A 136 5.70 10.37 -3.11
C LYS A 136 5.80 10.34 -4.64
N ASN A 137 4.82 9.73 -5.30
CA ASN A 137 4.76 9.50 -6.74
C ASN A 137 3.68 10.38 -7.36
N TYR A 138 3.83 11.70 -7.21
CA TYR A 138 2.77 12.67 -7.52
C TYR A 138 2.66 13.01 -9.01
N LYS A 139 3.80 13.16 -9.70
CA LYS A 139 3.86 13.51 -11.13
C LYS A 139 5.08 12.85 -11.76
N ASN A 140 4.89 12.17 -12.89
CA ASN A 140 6.00 11.69 -13.70
C ASN A 140 6.43 12.80 -14.68
N VAL A 141 7.70 13.18 -14.66
CA VAL A 141 8.29 14.17 -15.56
C VAL A 141 9.61 13.60 -16.09
N PHE A 142 9.69 13.36 -17.41
CA PHE A 142 10.84 12.73 -18.07
C PHE A 142 11.30 11.40 -17.44
N GLY A 143 10.36 10.57 -16.99
CA GLY A 143 10.66 9.30 -16.31
C GLY A 143 10.96 9.43 -14.82
N PHE A 144 11.10 10.66 -14.29
CA PHE A 144 11.31 10.90 -12.87
C PHE A 144 9.98 11.12 -12.13
N GLN A 145 9.81 10.37 -11.04
CA GLN A 145 8.68 10.55 -10.13
C GLN A 145 8.93 11.70 -9.16
N LEU A 146 8.22 12.81 -9.39
CA LEU A 146 8.25 13.97 -8.52
C LEU A 146 7.33 13.78 -7.32
N SER A 147 7.83 14.14 -6.15
CA SER A 147 7.08 14.14 -4.90
C SER A 147 6.40 15.48 -4.66
N ASN A 148 5.28 15.48 -3.92
CA ASN A 148 4.52 16.68 -3.59
C ASN A 148 4.42 16.89 -2.07
N PRO A 149 5.37 17.64 -1.47
CA PRO A 149 5.37 17.95 -0.04
C PRO A 149 4.14 18.73 0.42
N ARG A 150 3.55 19.57 -0.44
CA ARG A 150 2.31 20.30 -0.10
C ARG A 150 1.13 19.36 0.08
N LEU A 151 0.95 18.41 -0.84
CA LEU A 151 -0.11 17.40 -0.71
C LEU A 151 0.11 16.54 0.54
N PHE A 152 1.36 16.18 0.83
CA PHE A 152 1.74 15.46 2.04
C PHE A 152 1.38 16.25 3.30
N LYS A 153 1.70 17.55 3.33
CA LYS A 153 1.33 18.47 4.42
C LYS A 153 -0.18 18.48 4.66
N ILE A 154 -0.97 18.63 3.60
CA ILE A 154 -2.43 18.68 3.68
C ILE A 154 -2.98 17.36 4.24
N LYS A 155 -2.46 16.21 3.77
CA LYS A 155 -2.97 14.89 4.17
C LYS A 155 -2.63 14.51 5.61
N PHE A 156 -1.41 14.82 6.08
CA PHE A 156 -0.91 14.35 7.38
C PHE A 156 -0.90 15.44 8.45
N PHE A 157 -0.55 16.68 8.13
CA PHE A 157 -0.38 17.72 9.17
C PHE A 157 -1.64 18.56 9.36
N GLU A 158 -2.28 19.01 8.29
CA GLU A 158 -3.44 19.91 8.37
C GLU A 158 -4.73 19.19 8.77
N LYS A 159 -4.83 17.88 8.51
CA LYS A 159 -5.93 17.02 8.99
C LYS A 159 -5.69 16.45 10.40
N ASN A 160 -4.66 16.91 11.10
CA ASN A 160 -4.25 16.42 12.43
C ASN A 160 -3.88 14.93 12.49
N ILE A 161 -3.55 14.30 11.35
CA ILE A 161 -3.07 12.92 11.25
C ILE A 161 -1.53 12.94 11.33
N ARG A 162 -1.00 13.32 12.49
CA ARG A 162 0.44 13.57 12.69
C ARG A 162 1.32 12.32 12.62
N SER A 163 0.74 11.14 12.41
CA SER A 163 1.43 9.87 12.46
C SER A 163 0.84 8.86 11.48
N ILE A 164 1.68 7.90 11.07
CA ILE A 164 1.29 6.71 10.31
C ILE A 164 1.03 5.52 11.24
N GLN A 165 0.39 5.77 12.39
CA GLN A 165 0.18 4.76 13.43
C GLN A 165 -0.58 3.54 12.91
N GLN A 166 -1.68 3.75 12.18
CA GLN A 166 -2.51 2.67 11.66
C GLN A 166 -1.78 1.84 10.60
N LEU A 167 -0.96 2.48 9.77
CA LEU A 167 -0.05 1.79 8.86
C LEU A 167 0.95 0.92 9.64
N LYS A 168 1.57 1.46 10.69
CA LYS A 168 2.50 0.69 11.55
C LYS A 168 1.80 -0.49 12.23
N TYR A 169 0.57 -0.30 12.73
CA TYR A 169 -0.25 -1.39 13.26
C TYR A 169 -0.48 -2.47 12.20
N LEU A 170 -0.97 -2.10 11.00
CA LEU A 170 -1.18 -3.04 9.90
C LEU A 170 0.10 -3.78 9.52
N MET A 171 1.25 -3.09 9.52
CA MET A 171 2.54 -3.70 9.22
C MET A 171 2.95 -4.74 10.29
N ILE A 172 2.67 -4.49 11.57
CA ILE A 172 2.89 -5.48 12.64
C ILE A 172 2.08 -6.76 12.39
N TYR A 173 0.83 -6.64 11.96
CA TYR A 173 0.00 -7.79 11.58
C TYR A 173 0.55 -8.51 10.34
N ALA A 174 1.02 -7.78 9.32
CA ALA A 174 1.64 -8.42 8.16
C ALA A 174 2.93 -9.17 8.55
N LEU A 175 3.73 -8.61 9.45
CA LEU A 175 4.96 -9.23 9.95
C LEU A 175 4.73 -10.41 10.91
N SER A 176 3.52 -10.58 11.46
CA SER A 176 3.23 -11.71 12.34
C SER A 176 3.30 -13.06 11.63
N TYR A 177 3.19 -13.09 10.30
CA TYR A 177 3.41 -14.28 9.46
C TYR A 177 4.73 -14.98 9.81
N PHE A 178 5.83 -14.23 9.83
CA PHE A 178 7.16 -14.79 10.11
C PHE A 178 7.30 -15.34 11.53
N LYS A 179 6.34 -15.06 12.42
CA LYS A 179 6.30 -15.65 13.77
C LYS A 179 5.53 -16.96 13.84
N GLN A 180 4.59 -17.20 12.92
CA GLN A 180 3.62 -18.29 13.00
C GLN A 180 3.91 -19.44 12.03
N VAL A 181 4.63 -19.18 10.95
CA VAL A 181 4.83 -20.17 9.88
C VAL A 181 5.96 -21.11 10.24
N ASP A 182 5.69 -22.41 10.13
CA ASP A 182 6.71 -23.44 10.21
C ASP A 182 7.64 -23.36 9.00
N PHE A 183 8.94 -23.38 9.29
CA PHE A 183 10.03 -23.29 8.34
C PHE A 183 9.91 -24.30 7.19
N ILE A 184 9.44 -25.51 7.50
CA ILE A 184 9.28 -26.60 6.53
C ILE A 184 8.18 -26.28 5.50
N GLU A 185 7.07 -25.68 5.95
CA GLU A 185 5.96 -25.32 5.07
C GLU A 185 6.35 -24.16 4.14
N LEU A 186 7.03 -23.13 4.67
CA LEU A 186 7.56 -22.00 3.89
C LEU A 186 8.57 -22.46 2.84
N LYS A 187 9.50 -23.34 3.22
CA LYS A 187 10.50 -23.93 2.31
C LYS A 187 9.83 -24.73 1.19
N SER A 188 8.86 -25.59 1.53
CA SER A 188 8.12 -26.38 0.55
C SER A 188 7.36 -25.51 -0.45
N PHE A 189 6.91 -24.33 -0.01
CA PHE A 189 6.20 -23.37 -0.83
C PHE A 189 7.14 -22.62 -1.77
N LEU A 190 8.27 -22.14 -1.27
CA LEU A 190 9.30 -21.48 -2.07
C LEU A 190 9.90 -22.42 -3.13
N LEU A 191 10.09 -23.70 -2.80
CA LEU A 191 10.58 -24.71 -3.73
C LEU A 191 9.62 -25.01 -4.89
N LYS A 192 8.30 -24.82 -4.70
CA LYS A 192 7.30 -24.98 -5.77
C LYS A 192 7.30 -23.83 -6.77
N ILE A 193 7.88 -22.68 -6.41
CA ILE A 193 7.99 -21.51 -7.28
C ILE A 193 9.29 -21.68 -8.07
N SER A 194 9.18 -22.29 -9.25
CA SER A 194 10.28 -22.81 -10.05
C SER A 194 11.15 -21.73 -10.73
N SER A 195 11.84 -20.90 -9.95
CA SER A 195 12.88 -20.01 -10.49
C SER A 195 14.19 -20.11 -9.72
N LYS A 196 15.30 -20.11 -10.48
CA LYS A 196 16.67 -20.13 -9.96
C LYS A 196 16.98 -18.91 -9.07
N GLU A 197 16.18 -17.84 -9.19
CA GLU A 197 16.22 -16.65 -8.33
C GLU A 197 15.48 -16.85 -7.00
N VAL A 198 14.35 -17.56 -6.99
CA VAL A 198 13.66 -17.93 -5.75
C VAL A 198 14.49 -18.90 -4.92
N LEU A 199 15.22 -19.84 -5.52
CA LEU A 199 16.16 -20.74 -4.82
C LEU A 199 17.34 -20.00 -4.15
N ARG A 200 17.77 -18.84 -4.69
CA ARG A 200 18.76 -17.97 -4.03
C ARG A 200 18.14 -17.17 -2.89
N THR A 201 16.87 -16.80 -3.02
CA THR A 201 16.10 -16.07 -2.01
C THR A 201 15.58 -17.01 -0.90
N GLU A 202 15.52 -18.32 -1.17
CA GLU A 202 15.16 -19.40 -0.24
C GLU A 202 16.13 -19.45 0.94
N LYS A 203 17.45 -19.51 0.70
CA LYS A 203 18.50 -19.44 1.76
C LYS A 203 18.43 -18.21 2.66
N ILE A 204 17.66 -17.21 2.26
CA ILE A 204 17.71 -15.83 2.73
C ILE A 204 16.46 -15.49 3.56
N VAL A 205 15.29 -16.01 3.21
CA VAL A 205 14.07 -15.91 4.05
C VAL A 205 14.14 -16.92 5.21
N LEU A 206 14.92 -17.99 5.04
CA LEU A 206 15.09 -19.14 5.93
C LEU A 206 16.25 -18.99 6.94
N ASP A 207 16.61 -17.78 7.36
CA ASP A 207 17.70 -17.58 8.33
C ASP A 207 17.18 -17.84 9.77
N GLU A 208 17.67 -18.91 10.41
CA GLU A 208 17.19 -19.42 11.72
C GLU A 208 17.26 -18.37 12.85
N ASP A 209 18.15 -17.38 12.72
CA ASP A 209 18.37 -16.29 13.67
C ASP A 209 17.18 -15.33 13.82
N PHE A 210 16.29 -15.22 12.82
CA PHE A 210 15.11 -14.34 12.89
C PHE A 210 14.01 -14.93 13.81
N HIS A 211 13.90 -16.26 13.88
CA HIS A 211 12.85 -16.94 14.64
C HIS A 211 13.13 -16.92 16.16
N GLN A 212 14.40 -17.08 16.59
CA GLN A 212 14.74 -17.13 18.02
C GLN A 212 14.54 -15.80 18.77
N LYS A 213 14.82 -14.66 18.12
CA LYS A 213 14.73 -13.32 18.77
C LYS A 213 13.30 -12.78 18.85
N SER A 214 12.36 -13.36 18.11
CA SER A 214 10.96 -12.90 17.98
C SER A 214 9.99 -13.52 19.00
N SER A 215 10.42 -14.59 19.69
CA SER A 215 9.63 -15.44 20.60
C SER A 215 9.17 -14.77 21.89
N ASN A 216 9.86 -13.74 22.39
CA ASN A 216 9.54 -13.11 23.69
C ASN A 216 8.31 -12.17 23.70
N GLY A 217 7.65 -11.94 22.55
CA GLY A 217 6.43 -11.10 22.46
C GLY A 217 5.11 -11.86 22.53
N SER A 218 5.14 -13.20 22.70
CA SER A 218 4.02 -14.11 22.39
C SER A 218 2.81 -14.04 23.33
N LYS A 219 2.95 -13.57 24.57
CA LYS A 219 1.86 -13.73 25.57
C LYS A 219 0.62 -12.82 25.37
N ASN A 220 0.71 -11.72 24.60
CA ASN A 220 -0.40 -10.75 24.47
C ASN A 220 -1.11 -10.72 23.10
N LEU A 221 -0.60 -11.41 22.07
CA LEU A 221 -1.29 -11.47 20.75
C LEU A 221 -2.49 -12.44 20.80
N ASN A 222 -2.40 -13.48 21.63
CA ASN A 222 -3.43 -14.52 21.78
C ASN A 222 -4.73 -14.00 22.42
N VAL A 223 -4.68 -12.91 23.18
CA VAL A 223 -5.87 -12.29 23.80
C VAL A 223 -6.71 -11.50 22.78
N LEU A 224 -6.12 -11.07 21.65
CA LEU A 224 -6.82 -10.35 20.59
C LEU A 224 -7.45 -11.25 19.52
N LEU A 225 -7.08 -12.54 19.50
CA LEU A 225 -7.40 -13.50 18.44
C LEU A 225 -8.48 -14.49 18.90
N ASN A 226 -9.65 -13.98 19.29
CA ASN A 226 -10.84 -14.84 19.38
C ASN A 226 -11.24 -15.26 17.95
N ASN A 227 -11.08 -16.54 17.63
CA ASN A 227 -11.40 -17.17 16.33
C ASN A 227 -12.73 -16.70 15.67
N PRO A 228 -13.87 -16.48 16.40
CA PRO A 228 -15.09 -15.98 15.77
C PRO A 228 -14.97 -14.57 15.17
N VAL A 229 -14.20 -13.66 15.80
CA VAL A 229 -14.01 -12.28 15.30
C VAL A 229 -13.26 -12.27 13.98
N LEU A 230 -12.30 -13.19 13.82
CA LEU A 230 -11.47 -13.29 12.63
C LEU A 230 -12.25 -13.82 11.41
N ASN A 231 -13.21 -14.72 11.62
CA ASN A 231 -14.08 -15.22 10.56
C ASN A 231 -15.05 -14.14 10.05
N VAL A 232 -15.63 -13.36 10.96
CA VAL A 232 -16.47 -12.20 10.60
C VAL A 232 -15.64 -11.19 9.80
N LEU A 233 -14.45 -10.85 10.29
CA LEU A 233 -13.55 -9.91 9.62
C LEU A 233 -13.12 -10.38 8.22
N LEU A 234 -12.85 -11.67 8.04
CA LEU A 234 -12.56 -12.26 6.73
C LEU A 234 -13.75 -12.15 5.76
N SER A 235 -14.97 -12.39 6.25
CA SER A 235 -16.20 -12.22 5.46
C SER A 235 -16.38 -10.76 5.02
N ASP A 236 -16.16 -9.82 5.93
CA ASP A 236 -16.28 -8.38 5.66
C ASP A 236 -15.24 -7.90 4.65
N LEU A 237 -14.00 -8.39 4.74
CA LEU A 237 -12.97 -8.10 3.74
C LEU A 237 -13.29 -8.68 2.36
N LYS A 238 -14.05 -9.79 2.27
CA LYS A 238 -14.54 -10.27 0.96
C LYS A 238 -15.62 -9.36 0.39
N ALA A 239 -16.43 -8.71 1.22
CA ALA A 239 -17.44 -7.76 0.76
C ALA A 239 -16.81 -6.49 0.14
N VAL A 240 -15.57 -6.15 0.50
CA VAL A 240 -14.82 -5.01 -0.07
C VAL A 240 -14.73 -5.09 -1.59
N PHE A 241 -14.52 -6.27 -2.19
CA PHE A 241 -14.33 -6.41 -3.63
C PHE A 241 -15.52 -5.90 -4.45
N LYS A 242 -16.74 -6.08 -3.95
CA LYS A 242 -17.96 -5.53 -4.59
C LYS A 242 -17.93 -4.00 -4.72
N ILE A 243 -17.22 -3.32 -3.82
CA ILE A 243 -17.02 -1.86 -3.85
C ILE A 243 -15.81 -1.51 -4.72
N LEU A 244 -14.74 -2.31 -4.69
CA LEU A 244 -13.55 -2.08 -5.52
C LEU A 244 -13.87 -2.16 -7.03
N ASP A 245 -14.81 -3.01 -7.42
CA ASP A 245 -15.31 -3.14 -8.80
C ASP A 245 -15.92 -1.85 -9.33
N CYS A 246 -16.28 -0.92 -8.45
CA CYS A 246 -16.84 0.38 -8.79
C CYS A 246 -15.79 1.49 -8.91
N ILE A 247 -14.49 1.18 -8.77
CA ILE A 247 -13.42 2.16 -8.95
C ILE A 247 -13.05 2.25 -10.44
N PRO A 248 -13.33 3.39 -11.12
CA PRO A 248 -13.04 3.54 -12.54
C PRO A 248 -11.54 3.69 -12.87
N CYS A 249 -10.73 4.07 -11.88
CA CYS A 249 -9.28 4.14 -12.03
C CYS A 249 -8.67 2.73 -11.96
N GLU A 250 -8.27 2.18 -13.11
CA GLU A 250 -7.74 0.80 -13.22
C GLU A 250 -6.56 0.54 -12.29
N LYS A 251 -5.54 1.40 -12.28
CA LYS A 251 -4.39 1.31 -11.35
C LYS A 251 -4.82 1.39 -9.89
N CYS A 252 -5.80 2.25 -9.57
CA CYS A 252 -6.28 2.40 -8.19
C CYS A 252 -6.99 1.10 -7.74
N ARG A 253 -7.82 0.53 -8.62
CA ARG A 253 -8.52 -0.73 -8.39
C ARG A 253 -7.53 -1.89 -8.24
N LEU A 254 -6.57 -2.02 -9.16
CA LEU A 254 -5.49 -3.01 -9.11
C LEU A 254 -4.77 -3.01 -7.76
N TRP A 255 -4.26 -1.85 -7.34
CA TRP A 255 -3.53 -1.75 -6.07
C TRP A 255 -4.43 -1.95 -4.85
N ALA A 256 -5.70 -1.55 -4.91
CA ALA A 256 -6.66 -1.84 -3.85
C ALA A 256 -6.90 -3.35 -3.72
N GLU A 257 -7.20 -4.05 -4.82
CA GLU A 257 -7.42 -5.50 -4.83
C GLU A 257 -6.20 -6.26 -4.30
N ILE A 258 -5.00 -5.89 -4.70
CA ILE A 258 -3.75 -6.47 -4.19
C ILE A 258 -3.62 -6.27 -2.69
N GLN A 259 -3.86 -5.05 -2.19
CA GLN A 259 -3.71 -4.75 -0.76
C GLN A 259 -4.76 -5.47 0.10
N PHE A 260 -6.02 -5.51 -0.35
CA PHE A 260 -7.09 -6.21 0.36
C PHE A 260 -6.95 -7.74 0.29
N ASN A 261 -6.54 -8.31 -0.85
CA ASN A 261 -6.20 -9.73 -0.94
C ASN A 261 -5.01 -10.07 -0.04
N GLY A 262 -3.97 -9.23 -0.01
CA GLY A 262 -2.82 -9.42 0.88
C GLY A 262 -3.24 -9.40 2.36
N LEU A 263 -4.20 -8.53 2.72
CA LEU A 263 -4.73 -8.48 4.07
C LEU A 263 -5.55 -9.75 4.42
N ILE A 264 -6.35 -10.26 3.48
CA ILE A 264 -7.04 -11.54 3.64
C ILE A 264 -6.03 -12.66 3.88
N SER A 265 -4.92 -12.69 3.13
CA SER A 265 -3.84 -13.65 3.35
C SER A 265 -3.28 -13.55 4.78
N VAL A 266 -3.02 -12.33 5.28
CA VAL A 266 -2.58 -12.11 6.68
C VAL A 266 -3.58 -12.71 7.67
N LEU A 267 -4.88 -12.50 7.47
CA LEU A 267 -5.89 -13.05 8.38
C LEU A 267 -6.01 -14.58 8.30
N LYS A 268 -5.84 -15.17 7.11
CA LYS A 268 -5.77 -16.62 6.93
C LYS A 268 -4.58 -17.22 7.67
N ILE A 269 -3.42 -16.59 7.57
CA ILE A 269 -2.22 -16.97 8.33
C ILE A 269 -2.51 -16.98 9.82
N LEU A 270 -3.14 -15.91 10.35
CA LEU A 270 -3.49 -15.80 11.77
C LEU A 270 -4.46 -16.89 12.24
N LYS A 271 -5.22 -17.50 11.32
CA LYS A 271 -6.08 -18.67 11.56
C LYS A 271 -5.36 -20.01 11.43
N ASN A 272 -4.09 -20.00 11.06
CA ASN A 272 -3.36 -21.20 10.65
C ASN A 272 -3.96 -21.86 9.38
N ASP A 273 -4.63 -21.07 8.52
CA ASP A 273 -5.13 -21.53 7.23
C ASP A 273 -3.99 -21.53 6.19
N ARG A 274 -3.95 -22.54 5.32
CA ARG A 274 -2.96 -22.61 4.23
C ARG A 274 -3.23 -21.56 3.16
N LEU A 275 -2.17 -20.94 2.65
CA LEU A 275 -2.24 -20.01 1.52
C LEU A 275 -2.03 -20.72 0.18
N THR A 276 -2.74 -20.26 -0.83
CA THR A 276 -2.41 -20.54 -2.23
C THR A 276 -1.22 -19.73 -2.71
N LEU A 277 -0.62 -20.11 -3.84
CA LEU A 277 0.48 -19.36 -4.46
C LEU A 277 0.14 -17.89 -4.70
N LEU A 278 -1.04 -17.62 -5.24
CA LEU A 278 -1.50 -16.26 -5.53
C LEU A 278 -1.71 -15.44 -4.25
N GLU A 279 -2.27 -16.04 -3.20
CA GLU A 279 -2.45 -15.38 -1.90
C GLU A 279 -1.14 -15.04 -1.23
N PHE A 280 -0.12 -15.90 -1.34
CA PHE A 280 1.21 -15.59 -0.86
C PHE A 280 1.86 -14.45 -1.66
N LYS A 281 1.67 -14.41 -2.99
CA LYS A 281 2.13 -13.26 -3.79
C LYS A 281 1.49 -11.97 -3.30
N TYR A 282 0.16 -11.93 -3.13
CA TYR A 282 -0.53 -10.76 -2.60
C TYR A 282 -0.04 -10.35 -1.21
N PHE A 283 0.21 -11.31 -0.34
CA PHE A 283 0.81 -11.06 0.98
C PHE A 283 2.18 -10.39 0.88
N MET A 284 3.10 -10.96 0.10
CA MET A 284 4.46 -10.40 -0.05
C MET A 284 4.44 -9.01 -0.69
N ILE A 285 3.56 -8.79 -1.67
CA ILE A 285 3.38 -7.48 -2.30
C ILE A 285 2.81 -6.47 -1.30
N LEU A 286 1.78 -6.83 -0.52
CA LEU A 286 1.26 -5.97 0.54
C LEU A 286 2.38 -5.59 1.52
N LEU A 287 3.14 -6.57 2.02
CA LEU A 287 4.23 -6.32 2.96
C LEU A 287 5.26 -5.36 2.38
N ASN A 288 5.70 -5.59 1.14
CA ASN A 288 6.59 -4.69 0.43
C ASN A 288 6.03 -3.26 0.35
N LYS A 289 4.73 -3.12 0.09
CA LYS A 289 4.09 -1.81 -0.02
C LYS A 289 3.96 -1.07 1.30
N LEU A 290 3.70 -1.78 2.40
CA LEU A 290 3.67 -1.20 3.75
C LEU A 290 5.05 -0.72 4.18
N ILE A 291 6.08 -1.56 3.97
CA ILE A 291 7.49 -1.21 4.17
C ILE A 291 7.86 0.04 3.37
N GLN A 292 7.56 0.02 2.07
CA GLN A 292 7.89 1.14 1.18
C GLN A 292 7.17 2.43 1.60
N ALA A 293 5.91 2.34 2.02
CA ALA A 293 5.15 3.49 2.48
C ALA A 293 5.69 4.08 3.80
N GLU A 294 6.19 3.27 4.73
CA GLU A 294 6.88 3.80 5.91
C GLU A 294 8.15 4.56 5.52
N GLU A 295 9.01 3.97 4.68
CA GLU A 295 10.22 4.65 4.20
C GLU A 295 9.90 5.97 3.48
N ASP A 296 8.90 5.94 2.60
CA ASP A 296 8.49 7.10 1.83
C ASP A 296 7.89 8.18 2.73
N PHE A 297 7.18 7.81 3.81
CA PHE A 297 6.71 8.75 4.81
C PHE A 297 7.88 9.50 5.47
N HIS A 298 8.94 8.78 5.88
CA HIS A 298 10.13 9.39 6.46
C HIS A 298 10.85 10.31 5.45
N LYS A 299 11.00 9.89 4.20
CA LYS A 299 11.58 10.72 3.13
C LYS A 299 10.75 11.99 2.90
N MET A 300 9.42 11.87 2.82
CA MET A 300 8.51 13.00 2.65
C MET A 300 8.53 13.96 3.84
N SER A 301 8.59 13.43 5.06
CA SER A 301 8.73 14.23 6.28
C SER A 301 10.04 15.03 6.28
N ASN A 302 11.14 14.42 5.83
CA ASN A 302 12.42 15.14 5.68
C ASN A 302 12.34 16.23 4.59
N MET A 303 11.64 15.98 3.48
CA MET A 303 11.44 17.00 2.43
C MET A 303 10.70 18.24 2.94
N MET A 304 9.87 18.12 3.98
CA MET A 304 9.19 19.27 4.60
C MET A 304 10.15 20.29 5.21
N LYS A 305 11.38 19.89 5.58
CA LYS A 305 12.41 20.84 6.08
C LYS A 305 12.83 21.84 5.01
N ASN A 306 12.88 21.40 3.75
CA ASN A 306 13.24 22.23 2.58
C ASN A 306 12.03 22.44 1.65
N TYR A 307 10.87 22.73 2.24
CA TYR A 307 9.58 22.80 1.54
C TYR A 307 9.60 23.71 0.30
N ILE A 308 10.20 24.90 0.40
CA ILE A 308 10.24 25.90 -0.67
C ILE A 308 11.00 25.36 -1.89
N PHE A 309 12.15 24.71 -1.68
CA PHE A 309 12.96 24.15 -2.76
C PHE A 309 12.20 23.11 -3.58
N PHE A 310 11.55 22.15 -2.92
CA PHE A 310 10.79 21.10 -3.60
C PHE A 310 9.53 21.64 -4.29
N MET A 311 8.92 22.69 -3.74
CA MET A 311 7.81 23.37 -4.40
C MET A 311 8.26 24.07 -5.67
N LEU A 312 9.39 24.78 -5.66
CA LEU A 312 9.95 25.40 -6.86
C LEU A 312 10.25 24.34 -7.93
N LEU A 313 10.84 23.21 -7.55
CA LEU A 313 11.14 22.11 -8.47
C LEU A 313 9.87 21.51 -9.09
N LEU A 314 8.81 21.32 -8.29
CA LEU A 314 7.55 20.74 -8.76
C LEU A 314 6.82 21.64 -9.78
N TYR A 315 6.89 22.96 -9.59
CA TYR A 315 6.21 23.96 -10.42
C TYR A 315 7.15 24.69 -11.37
N PHE A 316 8.40 24.25 -11.53
CA PHE A 316 9.41 24.97 -12.30
C PHE A 316 8.97 25.22 -13.75
N ARG A 317 8.34 24.22 -14.38
CA ARG A 317 7.84 24.34 -15.76
C ARG A 317 6.70 25.35 -15.85
N GLU A 318 5.75 25.28 -14.93
CA GLU A 318 4.60 26.19 -14.85
C GLU A 318 5.08 27.64 -14.62
N ILE A 319 6.05 27.83 -13.73
CA ILE A 319 6.70 29.12 -13.48
C ILE A 319 7.36 29.65 -14.76
N LEU A 320 8.14 28.82 -15.45
CA LEU A 320 8.83 29.21 -16.69
C LEU A 320 7.84 29.57 -17.81
N THR A 321 6.72 28.85 -17.92
CA THR A 321 5.65 29.20 -18.87
C THR A 321 4.98 30.54 -18.57
N VAL A 322 4.77 30.87 -17.28
CA VAL A 322 4.23 32.17 -16.88
C VAL A 322 5.20 33.29 -17.23
N PHE A 323 6.50 33.11 -16.92
CA PHE A 323 7.52 34.09 -17.29
C PHE A 323 7.63 34.30 -18.81
N ALA A 324 7.59 33.24 -19.59
CA ALA A 324 7.57 33.34 -21.06
C ALA A 324 6.34 34.10 -21.57
N GLY A 325 5.16 33.84 -20.99
CA GLY A 325 3.93 34.56 -21.33
C GLY A 325 3.99 36.05 -21.00
N LEU A 326 4.47 36.40 -19.80
CA LEU A 326 4.68 37.79 -19.38
C LEU A 326 5.71 38.51 -20.25
N PHE A 327 6.78 37.81 -20.65
CA PHE A 327 7.79 38.35 -21.56
C PHE A 327 7.20 38.63 -22.95
N MET A 328 6.38 37.72 -23.48
CA MET A 328 5.67 37.96 -24.75
C MET A 328 4.71 39.15 -24.67
N ILE A 329 3.95 39.27 -23.59
CA ILE A 329 3.07 40.43 -23.34
C ILE A 329 3.89 41.72 -23.29
N TYR A 330 5.01 41.72 -22.55
CA TYR A 330 5.91 42.87 -22.48
C TYR A 330 6.44 43.28 -23.86
N LEU A 331 6.81 42.33 -24.72
CA LEU A 331 7.25 42.61 -26.08
C LEU A 331 6.14 43.21 -26.96
N ILE A 332 4.89 42.82 -26.75
CA ILE A 332 3.74 43.38 -27.48
C ILE A 332 3.48 44.83 -27.08
N PHE A 333 3.50 45.15 -25.79
CA PHE A 333 3.22 46.50 -25.27
C PHE A 333 4.40 47.49 -25.35
N LYS A 334 5.59 47.02 -25.71
CA LYS A 334 6.77 47.87 -25.96
C LYS A 334 6.79 48.44 -27.38
N LYS A 335 5.98 47.89 -28.29
CA LYS A 335 5.66 48.48 -29.59
C LYS A 335 4.59 49.55 -29.42
#